data_AF-A0A1V5D367-F1
#
_entry.id   AF-A0A1V5D367-F1
#
_cell.length_a   1.000
_cell.length_b   1.000
_cell.length_c   1.000
_cell.angle_alpha   90.00
_cell.angle_beta   90.00
_cell.angle_gamma   90.00
#
_symmetry.space_group_name_H-M   'P 1'
#
loop_
_entity.id
_entity.type
_entity.pdbx_description
1 polymer ?
#
loop_
_entity_poly.entity_id
_entity_poly.type
_entity_poly.pdbx_seq_one_letter_code
_entity_poly.pdbx_strand_id
1 'polypeptide(L)'
;METKELSELLLAAIYYETENIGHTYIFFSLQEVATTLGAGEMTNIVEAAQLLESRGFALLSQGSPSDIGIMITNDGCLFAEQGGETGIISEYGEYREKIGAAQSTRDQAGDHVPPTPCGEPLCEAVSHVVPGVTYHSIIMEIMHILINDSSLDMETRDYLLKDVDALHIQLSKEMRNMKLIETLLNNLGNQPPISHLIAQLTSFTLRS
;
A
#
# COMPACT_ATOMS: atom_id res chain seq x y z
N MET A 1 -1.34 -0.55 -25.03
CA MET A 1 -1.55 -1.11 -23.70
C MET A 1 -2.92 -0.66 -23.26
N GLU A 2 -3.78 -1.59 -22.86
CA GLU A 2 -5.13 -1.26 -22.38
C GLU A 2 -5.08 -0.61 -20.99
N THR A 3 -6.09 0.17 -20.61
CA THR A 3 -6.11 0.88 -19.31
C THR A 3 -5.99 -0.09 -18.12
N LYS A 4 -6.57 -1.30 -18.25
CA LYS A 4 -6.47 -2.36 -17.24
C LYS A 4 -5.03 -2.86 -17.10
N GLU A 5 -4.40 -3.20 -18.22
CA GLU A 5 -3.00 -3.62 -18.25
C GLU A 5 -2.08 -2.55 -17.66
N LEU A 6 -2.31 -1.29 -18.02
CA LEU A 6 -1.56 -0.14 -17.51
C LEU A 6 -1.77 0.05 -16.00
N SER A 7 -2.98 -0.18 -15.50
CA SER A 7 -3.28 -0.12 -14.06
C SER A 7 -2.54 -1.21 -13.29
N GLU A 8 -2.45 -2.43 -13.83
CA GLU A 8 -1.70 -3.51 -13.20
C GLU A 8 -0.19 -3.27 -13.24
N LEU A 9 0.34 -2.71 -14.34
CA LEU A 9 1.74 -2.30 -14.40
C LEU A 9 2.07 -1.20 -13.39
N LEU A 10 1.18 -0.22 -13.25
CA LEU A 10 1.34 0.87 -12.29
C LEU A 10 1.32 0.33 -10.85
N LEU A 11 0.39 -0.57 -10.56
CA LEU A 11 0.27 -1.24 -9.26
C LEU A 11 1.52 -2.07 -8.94
N ALA A 12 2.04 -2.82 -9.93
CA ALA A 12 3.27 -3.59 -9.77
C ALA A 12 4.45 -2.68 -9.43
N ALA A 13 4.59 -1.54 -10.12
CA ALA A 13 5.68 -0.61 -9.86
C ALA A 13 5.67 -0.08 -8.43
N ILE A 14 4.51 0.39 -7.95
CA ILE A 14 4.39 0.91 -6.58
C ILE A 14 4.50 -0.20 -5.53
N TYR A 15 4.01 -1.41 -5.81
CA TYR A 15 4.16 -2.58 -4.94
C TYR A 15 5.64 -2.90 -4.70
N TYR A 16 6.41 -3.09 -5.77
CA TYR A 16 7.84 -3.42 -5.64
C TYR A 16 8.66 -2.29 -5.01
N GLU A 17 8.26 -1.03 -5.22
CA GLU A 17 8.93 0.10 -4.59
C GLU A 17 8.62 0.17 -3.08
N THR A 18 7.37 -0.08 -2.69
CA THR A 18 6.95 -0.24 -1.29
C THR A 18 7.72 -1.36 -0.60
N GLU A 19 7.83 -2.53 -1.24
CA GLU A 19 8.60 -3.68 -0.72
C GLU A 19 10.09 -3.35 -0.53
N ASN A 20 10.68 -2.63 -1.50
CA ASN A 20 12.10 -2.25 -1.45
C ASN A 20 12.39 -1.24 -0.32
N ILE A 21 11.45 -0.35 -0.02
CA ILE A 21 11.60 0.66 1.04
C ILE A 21 11.26 0.08 2.42
N GLY A 22 10.45 -0.98 2.49
CA GLY A 22 10.02 -1.60 3.75
C GLY A 22 9.03 -0.76 4.56
N HIS A 23 8.38 0.21 3.92
CA HIS A 23 7.40 1.10 4.54
C HIS A 23 6.10 1.10 3.73
N THR A 24 5.00 0.71 4.38
CA THR A 24 3.71 0.43 3.71
C THR A 24 2.86 1.68 3.42
N TYR A 25 3.28 2.86 3.89
CA TYR A 25 2.47 4.08 3.87
C TYR A 25 3.21 5.27 3.27
N ILE A 26 3.71 5.10 2.04
CA ILE A 26 4.42 6.14 1.29
C ILE A 26 3.64 6.45 0.02
N PHE A 27 3.41 7.75 -0.19
CA PHE A 27 2.95 8.26 -1.48
C PHE A 27 4.14 8.41 -2.43
N PHE A 28 4.05 7.74 -3.57
CA PHE A 28 4.96 7.95 -4.68
C PHE A 28 4.41 9.04 -5.60
N SER A 29 5.28 9.83 -6.20
CA SER A 29 4.86 10.73 -7.28
C SER A 29 4.42 9.91 -8.48
N LEU A 30 3.16 10.06 -8.88
CA LEU A 30 2.62 9.35 -10.04
C LEU A 30 3.42 9.68 -11.31
N GLN A 31 3.94 10.90 -11.42
CA GLN A 31 4.78 11.33 -12.53
C GLN A 31 6.14 10.61 -12.56
N GLU A 32 6.78 10.44 -11.40
CA GLU A 32 8.07 9.74 -11.31
C GLU A 32 7.92 8.25 -11.63
N VAL A 33 6.84 7.63 -11.11
CA VAL A 33 6.53 6.23 -11.41
C VAL A 33 6.25 6.05 -12.91
N ALA A 34 5.44 6.92 -13.51
CA ALA A 34 5.15 6.89 -14.95
C ALA A 34 6.41 7.03 -15.81
N THR A 35 7.30 7.95 -15.43
CA THR A 35 8.58 8.19 -16.10
C THR A 35 9.48 6.95 -16.01
N THR A 36 9.54 6.32 -14.83
CA THR A 36 10.32 5.11 -14.60
C THR A 36 9.82 3.93 -15.43
N LEU A 37 8.50 3.80 -15.57
CA LEU A 37 7.88 2.76 -16.38
C LEU A 37 8.01 3.02 -17.89
N GLY A 38 8.37 4.24 -18.31
CA GLY A 38 8.28 4.66 -19.71
C GLY A 38 6.86 4.54 -20.27
N ALA A 39 5.85 4.58 -19.39
CA ALA A 39 4.51 4.13 -19.70
C ALA A 39 3.64 5.30 -20.21
N GLY A 40 3.69 5.51 -21.53
CA GLY A 40 2.66 6.26 -22.26
C GLY A 40 2.43 7.72 -21.83
N GLU A 41 1.31 8.28 -22.31
CA GLU A 41 0.87 9.65 -22.01
C GLU A 41 0.31 9.75 -20.59
N MET A 42 0.56 10.88 -19.92
CA MET A 42 0.14 11.11 -18.53
C MET A 42 -1.37 10.95 -18.34
N THR A 43 -2.19 11.32 -19.33
CA THR A 43 -3.66 11.13 -19.27
C THR A 43 -4.04 9.67 -19.06
N ASN A 44 -3.39 8.74 -19.76
CA ASN A 44 -3.68 7.31 -19.63
C ASN A 44 -3.21 6.78 -18.26
N ILE A 45 -2.11 7.32 -17.73
CA ILE A 45 -1.61 7.00 -16.40
C ILE A 45 -2.57 7.47 -15.32
N VAL A 46 -3.11 8.68 -15.44
CA VAL A 46 -4.12 9.19 -14.49
C VAL A 46 -5.38 8.33 -14.53
N GLU A 47 -5.86 7.96 -15.72
CA GLU A 47 -7.01 7.05 -15.86
C GLU A 47 -6.74 5.67 -15.23
N ALA A 48 -5.54 5.12 -15.43
CA ALA A 48 -5.13 3.87 -14.80
C ALA A 48 -5.04 3.97 -13.28
N ALA A 49 -4.52 5.09 -12.76
CA ALA A 49 -4.43 5.36 -11.32
C ALA A 49 -5.83 5.51 -10.70
N GLN A 50 -6.74 6.21 -11.37
CA GLN A 50 -8.14 6.33 -10.96
C GLN A 50 -8.86 4.98 -11.00
N LEU A 51 -8.53 4.11 -11.96
CA LEU A 51 -9.05 2.75 -12.00
C LEU A 51 -8.62 1.95 -10.77
N LEU A 52 -7.34 2.03 -10.37
CA LEU A 52 -6.84 1.40 -9.14
C LEU A 52 -7.55 1.94 -7.90
N GLU A 53 -7.72 3.27 -7.81
CA GLU A 53 -8.43 3.91 -6.70
C GLU A 53 -9.90 3.48 -6.62
N SER A 54 -10.61 3.45 -7.76
CA SER A 54 -12.00 3.01 -7.82
C SER A 54 -12.20 1.55 -7.40
N ARG A 55 -11.16 0.72 -7.54
CA ARG A 55 -11.13 -0.68 -7.12
C ARG A 55 -10.63 -0.85 -5.69
N GLY A 56 -10.23 0.23 -5.02
CA GLY A 56 -9.67 0.20 -3.67
C GLY A 56 -8.24 -0.35 -3.60
N PHE A 57 -7.54 -0.46 -4.73
CA PHE A 57 -6.16 -0.99 -4.78
C PHE A 57 -5.11 0.08 -4.51
N ALA A 58 -5.41 1.34 -4.76
CA ALA A 58 -4.54 2.47 -4.47
C ALA A 58 -5.34 3.63 -3.86
N LEU A 59 -4.65 4.56 -3.20
CA LEU A 59 -5.18 5.85 -2.80
C LEU A 59 -4.44 6.94 -3.56
N LEU A 60 -5.19 7.92 -4.05
CA LEU A 60 -4.62 9.11 -4.66
C LEU A 60 -4.67 10.28 -3.69
N SER A 61 -3.61 11.08 -3.69
CA SER A 61 -3.56 12.37 -3.01
C SER A 61 -3.31 13.43 -4.06
N GLN A 62 -4.15 14.47 -4.11
CA GLN A 62 -4.03 15.55 -5.08
C GLN A 62 -3.74 16.87 -4.37
N GLY A 63 -2.47 17.29 -4.37
CA GLY A 63 -2.08 18.62 -3.91
C GLY A 63 -2.28 19.69 -4.99
N SER A 64 -2.08 19.32 -6.26
CA SER A 64 -2.32 20.16 -7.43
C SER A 64 -2.61 19.30 -8.66
N PRO A 65 -3.08 19.87 -9.79
CA PRO A 65 -3.38 19.09 -11.01
C PRO A 65 -2.19 18.30 -11.57
N SER A 66 -0.97 18.71 -11.22
CA SER A 66 0.28 18.10 -11.67
C SER A 66 1.01 17.32 -10.56
N ASP A 67 0.47 17.32 -9.35
CA ASP A 67 1.09 16.73 -8.16
C ASP A 67 0.13 15.71 -7.56
N ILE A 68 0.12 14.54 -8.20
CA ILE A 68 -0.70 13.40 -7.82
C ILE A 68 0.23 12.40 -7.14
N GLY A 69 0.03 12.22 -5.84
CA GLY A 69 0.60 11.12 -5.09
C GLY A 69 -0.24 9.86 -5.30
N ILE A 70 0.41 8.70 -5.37
CA ILE A 70 -0.22 7.39 -5.35
C ILE A 70 0.38 6.52 -4.25
N MET A 71 -0.47 5.87 -3.46
CA MET A 71 -0.07 4.93 -2.41
C MET A 71 -0.80 3.61 -2.63
N ILE A 72 -0.08 2.49 -2.53
CA ILE A 72 -0.69 1.17 -2.59
C ILE A 72 -1.44 0.87 -1.29
N THR A 73 -2.60 0.24 -1.40
CA THR A 73 -3.36 -0.26 -0.24
C THR A 73 -3.01 -1.72 0.04
N ASN A 74 -3.44 -2.26 1.17
CA ASN A 74 -3.28 -3.69 1.45
C ASN A 74 -4.00 -4.58 0.43
N ASP A 75 -5.20 -4.20 -0.02
CA ASP A 75 -5.92 -4.95 -1.06
C ASP A 75 -5.16 -4.91 -2.40
N GLY A 76 -4.52 -3.78 -2.71
CA GLY A 76 -3.61 -3.64 -3.84
C GLY A 76 -2.38 -4.54 -3.71
N CYS A 77 -1.76 -4.62 -2.53
CA CYS A 77 -0.64 -5.52 -2.27
C CYS A 77 -1.05 -6.99 -2.46
N LEU A 78 -2.15 -7.42 -1.85
CA LEU A 78 -2.66 -8.79 -1.99
C LEU A 78 -2.99 -9.14 -3.45
N PHE A 79 -3.58 -8.21 -4.19
CA PHE A 79 -3.85 -8.39 -5.60
C PHE A 79 -2.56 -8.51 -6.43
N ALA A 80 -1.53 -7.72 -6.10
CA ALA A 80 -0.22 -7.80 -6.73
C ALA A 80 0.52 -9.12 -6.41
N GLU A 81 0.48 -9.57 -5.16
CA GLU A 81 1.02 -10.87 -4.73
C GLU A 81 0.35 -12.05 -5.45
N GLN A 82 -0.93 -11.92 -5.79
CA GLN A 82 -1.68 -12.91 -6.56
C GLN A 82 -1.38 -12.87 -8.07
N GLY A 83 -0.54 -11.93 -8.54
CA GLY A 83 -0.13 -11.79 -9.93
C GLY A 83 -1.10 -11.01 -10.82
N GLY A 84 -2.13 -10.40 -10.25
CA GLY A 84 -3.13 -9.62 -10.98
C GLY A 84 -4.04 -10.46 -11.88
N GLU A 85 -4.72 -9.80 -12.84
CA GLU A 85 -5.64 -10.47 -13.77
C GLU A 85 -5.09 -10.54 -15.20
N THR A 86 -4.14 -9.67 -15.57
CA THR A 86 -3.58 -9.66 -16.94
C THR A 86 -2.26 -10.42 -17.05
N GLY A 87 -1.64 -10.80 -15.92
CA GLY A 87 -0.31 -11.42 -15.87
C GLY A 87 0.85 -10.42 -15.92
N ILE A 88 0.57 -9.13 -16.13
CA ILE A 88 1.60 -8.09 -16.25
C ILE A 88 2.37 -7.89 -14.95
N ILE A 89 1.73 -8.08 -13.79
CA ILE A 89 2.39 -7.96 -12.49
C ILE A 89 3.51 -8.99 -12.36
N SER A 90 3.24 -10.24 -12.75
CA SER A 90 4.24 -11.31 -12.77
C SER A 90 5.35 -11.03 -13.78
N GLU A 91 5.01 -10.61 -15.01
CA GLU A 91 6.01 -10.25 -16.02
C GLU A 91 6.94 -9.11 -15.56
N TYR A 92 6.37 -8.09 -14.91
CA TYR A 92 7.12 -6.98 -14.35
C TYR A 92 8.06 -7.42 -13.22
N GLY A 93 7.59 -8.32 -12.35
CA GLY A 93 8.40 -8.95 -11.30
C GLY A 93 9.62 -9.67 -11.86
N GLU A 94 9.42 -10.56 -12.85
CA GLU A 94 10.52 -11.27 -13.50
C GLU A 94 11.52 -10.31 -14.18
N TYR A 95 11.02 -9.23 -14.78
CA TYR A 95 11.87 -8.19 -15.38
C TYR A 95 12.73 -7.49 -14.32
N ARG A 96 12.13 -7.09 -13.19
CA ARG A 96 12.85 -6.45 -12.06
C ARG A 96 13.90 -7.40 -11.47
N GLU A 97 13.58 -8.67 -11.29
CA GLU A 97 14.54 -9.69 -10.83
C GLU A 97 15.71 -9.86 -11.80
N LYS A 98 15.45 -9.92 -13.11
CA LYS A 98 16.50 -10.03 -14.14
C LYS A 98 17.42 -8.80 -14.15
N ILE A 99 16.88 -7.59 -13.94
CA ILE A 99 17.67 -6.37 -13.86
C ILE A 99 18.45 -6.28 -12.54
N GLY A 100 17.82 -6.61 -11.41
CA GLY A 100 18.48 -6.65 -10.11
C GLY A 100 19.63 -7.66 -10.07
N ALA A 101 19.41 -8.87 -10.62
CA ALA A 101 20.44 -9.89 -10.76
C ALA A 101 21.57 -9.44 -11.71
N ALA A 102 21.24 -8.78 -12.83
CA ALA A 102 22.25 -8.25 -13.76
C ALA A 102 23.12 -7.13 -13.13
N GLN A 103 22.57 -6.36 -12.18
CA GLN A 103 23.35 -5.38 -11.41
C GLN A 103 24.25 -6.05 -10.36
N SER A 104 23.78 -7.09 -9.65
CA SER A 104 24.63 -7.86 -8.72
C SER A 104 25.74 -8.65 -9.41
N THR A 105 25.55 -9.08 -10.66
CA THR A 105 26.56 -9.87 -11.40
C THR A 105 27.74 -9.01 -11.89
N ARG A 106 27.65 -7.67 -11.86
CA ARG A 106 28.76 -6.79 -12.23
C ARG A 106 29.75 -6.52 -11.10
N ASP A 107 29.38 -6.84 -9.86
CA ASP A 107 30.21 -6.68 -8.65
C ASP A 107 30.75 -8.00 -8.08
N GLN A 108 30.41 -9.16 -8.67
CA GLN A 108 30.96 -10.45 -8.26
C GLN A 108 31.59 -11.20 -9.42
N ALA A 109 32.79 -10.76 -9.81
CA ALA A 109 33.81 -11.66 -10.33
C ALA A 109 34.56 -12.25 -9.12
N GLY A 110 34.06 -13.36 -8.58
CA GLY A 110 34.70 -14.04 -7.45
C GLY A 110 34.03 -15.35 -7.06
N ASP A 111 34.53 -16.43 -7.66
CA ASP A 111 34.46 -17.83 -7.23
C ASP A 111 33.15 -18.64 -7.28
N HIS A 112 33.30 -19.80 -7.93
CA HIS A 112 32.35 -20.89 -8.15
C HIS A 112 31.89 -21.59 -6.86
N VAL A 113 30.68 -22.20 -6.88
CA VAL A 113 30.39 -23.67 -6.84
C VAL A 113 28.85 -23.93 -6.84
N PRO A 114 28.30 -24.90 -7.62
CA PRO A 114 26.88 -25.38 -7.59
C PRO A 114 26.75 -26.74 -6.82
N PRO A 115 25.62 -27.51 -6.79
CA PRO A 115 24.16 -27.28 -6.99
C PRO A 115 23.31 -27.73 -5.75
N THR A 116 21.96 -27.69 -5.73
CA THR A 116 21.04 -28.86 -5.98
C THR A 116 19.61 -28.53 -5.45
N PRO A 117 18.51 -29.09 -6.03
CA PRO A 117 17.11 -28.70 -5.79
C PRO A 117 16.32 -29.67 -4.87
N CYS A 118 15.18 -29.20 -4.32
CA CYS A 118 14.00 -29.91 -3.76
C CYS A 118 13.25 -28.89 -2.87
N GLY A 119 11.92 -28.76 -2.78
CA GLY A 119 10.79 -29.57 -3.21
C GLY A 119 9.64 -29.36 -2.20
N GLU A 120 8.69 -28.48 -2.55
CA GLU A 120 7.25 -28.40 -2.15
C GLU A 120 6.84 -28.46 -0.63
N PRO A 121 5.54 -28.46 -0.27
CA PRO A 121 4.74 -27.24 -0.05
C PRO A 121 3.99 -27.28 1.31
N LEU A 122 3.57 -26.14 1.87
CA LEU A 122 2.48 -26.14 2.86
C LEU A 122 1.54 -24.96 2.65
N CYS A 123 0.37 -25.31 2.09
CA CYS A 123 -0.87 -24.57 2.26
C CYS A 123 -1.28 -24.59 3.74
N GLU A 124 -1.68 -23.45 4.30
CA GLU A 124 -2.69 -23.43 5.35
C GLU A 124 -3.64 -22.24 5.17
N ALA A 125 -4.79 -22.58 4.58
CA ALA A 125 -6.14 -22.05 4.75
C ALA A 125 -6.34 -20.59 5.23
N VAL A 126 -6.70 -19.76 4.25
CA VAL A 126 -7.87 -18.88 4.21
C VAL A 126 -8.81 -18.98 5.43
N SER A 127 -8.91 -17.89 6.21
CA SER A 127 -10.15 -17.55 6.92
C SER A 127 -10.85 -16.43 6.16
N HIS A 128 -11.91 -16.81 5.46
CA HIS A 128 -12.93 -15.89 4.97
C HIS A 128 -13.58 -15.17 6.15
N VAL A 129 -13.59 -13.84 6.13
CA VAL A 129 -14.59 -13.05 6.85
C VAL A 129 -15.25 -12.09 5.86
N VAL A 130 -16.57 -12.25 5.77
CA VAL A 130 -17.58 -11.53 4.98
C VAL A 130 -17.57 -10.02 5.30
N PRO A 131 -17.94 -9.13 4.36
CA PRO A 131 -17.85 -7.67 4.55
C PRO A 131 -18.91 -7.16 5.53
N GLY A 132 -18.55 -7.13 6.81
CA GLY A 132 -18.99 -6.09 7.74
C GLY A 132 -17.86 -5.06 7.82
N VAL A 133 -18.19 -3.79 8.06
CA VAL A 133 -17.22 -2.70 8.28
C VAL A 133 -16.06 -3.22 9.14
N THR A 134 -14.89 -3.42 8.54
CA THR A 134 -13.71 -3.92 9.24
C THR A 134 -12.99 -2.72 9.85
N TYR A 135 -12.26 -2.92 10.95
CA TYR A 135 -11.39 -1.86 11.48
C TYR A 135 -10.44 -1.33 10.40
N HIS A 136 -10.05 -2.17 9.43
CA HIS A 136 -9.25 -1.78 8.28
C HIS A 136 -9.93 -0.72 7.41
N SER A 137 -11.21 -0.89 7.06
CA SER A 137 -11.97 0.11 6.29
C SER A 137 -12.08 1.46 7.02
N ILE A 138 -12.25 1.44 8.36
CA ILE A 138 -12.32 2.66 9.17
C ILE A 138 -10.96 3.36 9.24
N ILE A 139 -9.86 2.59 9.40
CA ILE A 139 -8.50 3.12 9.36
C ILE A 139 -8.22 3.80 8.02
N MET A 140 -8.60 3.17 6.91
CA MET A 140 -8.42 3.75 5.56
C MET A 140 -9.19 5.06 5.39
N GLU A 141 -10.43 5.12 5.88
CA GLU A 141 -11.24 6.35 5.84
C GLU A 141 -10.63 7.48 6.69
N ILE A 142 -10.11 7.15 7.87
CA ILE A 142 -9.38 8.10 8.73
C ILE A 142 -8.17 8.66 7.99
N MET A 143 -7.36 7.81 7.35
CA MET A 143 -6.18 8.23 6.60
C MET A 143 -6.59 9.15 5.44
N HIS A 144 -7.59 8.77 4.65
CA HIS A 144 -8.08 9.56 3.53
C HIS A 144 -8.54 10.96 3.97
N ILE A 145 -9.24 11.06 5.11
CA ILE A 145 -9.66 12.36 5.67
C ILE A 145 -8.43 13.20 6.08
N LEU A 146 -7.47 12.61 6.80
CA LEU A 146 -6.26 13.32 7.24
C LEU A 146 -5.38 13.81 6.08
N ILE A 147 -5.28 13.00 5.03
CA ILE A 147 -4.49 13.32 3.83
C ILE A 147 -5.10 14.51 3.09
N ASN A 148 -6.42 14.53 2.96
CA ASN A 148 -7.13 15.57 2.22
C ASN A 148 -7.53 16.78 3.08
N ASP A 149 -7.21 16.76 4.38
CA ASP A 149 -7.49 17.89 5.27
C ASP A 149 -6.49 19.04 5.04
N SER A 150 -6.94 20.04 4.27
CA SER A 150 -6.20 21.27 4.00
C SER A 150 -6.02 22.17 5.22
N SER A 151 -6.70 21.89 6.33
CA SER A 151 -6.55 22.66 7.58
C SER A 151 -5.37 22.19 8.45
N LEU A 152 -4.82 21.00 8.17
CA LEU A 152 -3.64 20.46 8.84
C LEU A 152 -2.36 20.96 8.15
N ASP A 153 -1.38 21.39 8.96
CA ASP A 153 -0.03 21.60 8.47
C ASP A 153 0.67 20.25 8.22
N MET A 154 1.75 20.29 7.44
CA MET A 154 2.47 19.09 6.98
C MET A 154 3.05 18.26 8.14
N GLU A 155 3.55 18.93 9.19
CA GLU A 155 4.15 18.25 10.35
C GLU A 155 3.06 17.55 11.16
N THR A 156 1.97 18.24 11.47
CA THR A 156 0.82 17.65 12.18
C THR A 156 0.21 16.49 11.40
N ARG A 157 0.07 16.61 10.07
CA ARG A 157 -0.45 15.54 9.22
C ARG A 157 0.43 14.28 9.27
N ASP A 158 1.75 14.45 9.16
CA ASP A 158 2.71 13.33 9.24
C ASP A 158 2.65 12.62 10.61
N TYR A 159 2.58 13.39 11.71
CA TYR A 159 2.40 12.83 13.05
C TYR A 159 1.11 12.02 13.18
N LEU A 160 -0.01 12.55 12.69
CA LEU A 160 -1.30 11.86 12.77
C LEU A 160 -1.31 10.60 11.90
N LEU A 161 -0.71 10.61 10.71
CA LEU A 161 -0.61 9.43 9.86
C LEU A 161 0.25 8.33 10.50
N LYS A 162 1.34 8.70 11.18
CA LYS A 162 2.15 7.77 11.99
C LYS A 162 1.38 7.16 13.14
N ASP A 163 0.53 7.95 13.82
CA ASP A 163 -0.32 7.44 14.89
C ASP A 163 -1.39 6.47 14.35
N VAL A 164 -1.95 6.74 13.14
CA VAL A 164 -2.88 5.83 12.47
C VAL A 164 -2.19 4.53 12.03
N ASP A 165 -0.96 4.61 11.50
CA ASP A 165 -0.15 3.44 11.16
C ASP A 165 0.16 2.58 12.41
N ALA A 166 0.64 3.22 13.48
CA ALA A 166 0.88 2.54 14.75
C ALA A 166 -0.39 1.85 15.29
N LEU A 167 -1.56 2.49 15.11
CA LEU A 167 -2.85 1.92 15.50
C LEU A 167 -3.20 0.70 14.63
N HIS A 168 -3.02 0.79 13.31
CA HIS A 168 -3.23 -0.33 12.39
C HIS A 168 -2.34 -1.52 12.71
N ILE A 169 -1.04 -1.28 12.96
CA ILE A 169 -0.08 -2.31 13.36
C ILE A 169 -0.53 -2.99 14.65
N GLN A 170 -1.02 -2.24 15.64
CA GLN A 170 -1.49 -2.82 16.90
C GLN A 170 -2.79 -3.59 16.74
N LEU A 171 -3.71 -3.15 15.88
CA LEU A 171 -4.97 -3.85 15.62
C LEU A 171 -4.79 -5.12 14.79
N SER A 172 -3.72 -5.19 13.99
CA SER A 172 -3.40 -6.35 13.15
C SER A 172 -2.62 -7.45 13.90
N LYS A 173 -2.19 -7.21 15.14
CA LYS A 173 -1.48 -8.19 15.97
C LYS A 173 -2.44 -9.12 16.70
N GLU A 174 -2.05 -10.38 16.81
CA GLU A 174 -2.76 -11.38 17.64
C GLU A 174 -2.72 -11.00 19.13
N MET A 175 -1.55 -10.54 19.63
CA MET A 175 -1.40 -9.94 20.95
C MET A 175 -1.39 -8.42 20.88
N ARG A 176 -2.53 -7.82 21.21
CA ARG A 176 -2.79 -6.37 21.14
C ARG A 176 -2.35 -5.65 22.41
N ASN A 177 -1.59 -4.57 22.29
CA ASN A 177 -1.28 -3.70 23.42
C ASN A 177 -2.42 -2.68 23.64
N MET A 178 -3.41 -3.05 24.44
CA MET A 178 -4.61 -2.23 24.65
C MET A 178 -4.32 -0.83 25.22
N LYS A 179 -3.31 -0.67 26.08
CA LYS A 179 -2.91 0.66 26.59
C LYS A 179 -2.40 1.58 25.48
N LEU A 180 -1.62 1.03 24.56
CA LEU A 180 -1.12 1.77 23.42
C LEU A 180 -2.27 2.10 22.45
N ILE A 181 -3.15 1.14 22.18
CA ILE A 181 -4.35 1.35 21.35
C ILE A 181 -5.23 2.47 21.93
N GLU A 182 -5.54 2.45 23.22
CA GLU A 182 -6.31 3.52 23.88
C GLU A 182 -5.63 4.88 23.79
N THR A 183 -4.30 4.92 23.92
CA THR A 183 -3.53 6.17 23.79
C THR A 183 -3.63 6.73 22.38
N LEU A 184 -3.44 5.88 21.36
CA LEU A 184 -3.54 6.25 19.95
C LEU A 184 -4.97 6.69 19.58
N LEU A 185 -5.99 5.95 20.04
CA LEU A 185 -7.38 6.33 19.84
C LEU A 185 -7.72 7.67 20.49
N ASN A 186 -7.24 7.95 21.71
CA ASN A 186 -7.46 9.24 22.36
C ASN A 186 -6.76 10.39 21.63
N ASN A 187 -5.51 10.18 21.18
CA ASN A 187 -4.76 11.20 20.44
C ASN A 187 -5.46 11.55 19.11
N LEU A 188 -5.84 10.53 18.35
CA LEU A 188 -6.54 10.68 17.07
C LEU A 188 -7.98 11.20 17.24
N GLY A 189 -8.67 10.82 18.32
CA GLY A 189 -10.03 11.23 18.62
C GLY A 189 -10.20 12.73 18.89
N ASN A 190 -9.11 13.42 19.22
CA ASN A 190 -9.08 14.88 19.38
C ASN A 190 -9.19 15.64 18.06
N GLN A 191 -9.08 14.96 16.92
CA GLN A 191 -9.22 15.56 15.59
C GLN A 191 -10.70 15.59 15.18
N PRO A 192 -11.32 16.79 15.06
CA PRO A 192 -12.74 16.90 14.72
C PRO A 192 -13.17 16.12 13.46
N PRO A 193 -12.40 16.12 12.34
CA PRO A 193 -12.79 15.46 11.10
C PRO A 193 -12.94 13.94 11.21
N ILE A 194 -12.18 13.30 12.11
CA ILE A 194 -12.11 11.83 12.22
C ILE A 194 -12.68 11.30 13.54
N SER A 195 -13.11 12.19 14.45
CA SER A 195 -13.63 11.85 15.77
C SER A 195 -14.75 10.80 15.76
N HIS A 196 -15.64 10.84 14.76
CA HIS A 196 -16.70 9.86 14.59
C HIS A 196 -16.16 8.46 14.23
N LEU A 197 -15.15 8.38 13.35
CA LEU A 197 -14.52 7.12 12.94
C LEU A 197 -13.68 6.50 14.07
N ILE A 198 -13.02 7.34 14.87
CA ILE A 198 -12.32 6.91 16.08
C ILE A 198 -13.29 6.35 17.13
N ALA A 199 -14.48 6.95 17.27
CA ALA A 199 -15.51 6.41 18.14
C ALA A 199 -16.02 5.04 17.64
N GLN A 200 -16.15 4.86 16.33
CA GLN A 200 -16.47 3.56 15.74
C GLN A 200 -15.37 2.53 16.04
N LEU A 201 -14.08 2.86 15.84
CA LEU A 201 -12.96 1.97 16.18
C LEU A 201 -12.90 1.60 17.66
N THR A 202 -13.15 2.56 18.55
CA THR A 202 -13.23 2.31 20.00
C THR A 202 -14.33 1.30 20.34
N SER A 203 -15.46 1.36 19.65
CA SER A 203 -16.56 0.41 19.84
C SER A 203 -16.23 -1.00 19.33
N PHE A 204 -15.38 -1.11 18.30
CA PHE A 204 -14.85 -2.38 17.79
C PHE A 204 -13.86 -3.01 18.77
N THR A 205 -12.92 -2.23 19.29
CA THR A 205 -11.87 -2.74 20.20
C THR A 205 -12.41 -3.20 21.55
N LEU A 206 -13.52 -2.63 22.03
CA LEU A 206 -14.19 -3.04 23.27
C LEU A 206 -15.04 -4.32 23.13
N ARG A 207 -15.34 -4.77 21.90
CA ARG A 207 -16.19 -5.94 21.62
C ARG A 207 -15.42 -7.20 21.20
N SER A 208 -14.12 -7.09 20.91
CA SER A 208 -13.22 -8.19 20.49
C SER A 208 -12.21 -8.53 21.57
#